data_AF-A0A7W1A3K1-F1
#
_entry.id   AF-A0A7W1A3K1-F1
#
_cell.length_a   1.000
_cell.length_b   1.000
_cell.length_c   1.000
_cell.angle_alpha   90.00
_cell.angle_beta   90.00
_cell.angle_gamma   90.00
#
_symmetry.space_group_name_H-M   'P 1'
#
loop_
_entity.id
_entity.type
_entity.pdbx_description
1 polymer ?
#
loop_
_entity_poly.entity_id
_entity_poly.type
_entity_poly.pdbx_seq_one_letter_code
_entity_poly.pdbx_strand_id
1 'polypeptide(L)'
;MNRVLVLVAVLLAACGDSGEPMKGDVVVTYGGSSPKMDVGTAVQDEETPGKMLVQFGTDEVDCDSYLDVFLDFNLPEGTFVYFSVDKMAGTYASASVSAMKNTSRSTSINSTTGMVTITAVEPRVTGTVTFTTTDEEVGVISATGSFDVKRCF
;
A
#
# COMPACT_ATOMS: atom_id res chain seq x y z
N MET A 1 -47.51 -11.95 34.48
CA MET A 1 -46.58 -12.77 33.68
C MET A 1 -45.84 -11.84 32.73
N ASN A 2 -44.66 -11.36 33.15
CA ASN A 2 -43.80 -10.46 32.37
C ASN A 2 -42.97 -11.27 31.37
N ARG A 3 -43.06 -10.95 30.07
CA ARG A 3 -42.08 -11.38 29.09
C ARG A 3 -41.20 -10.17 28.75
N VAL A 4 -40.01 -10.16 29.34
CA VAL A 4 -38.93 -9.24 28.97
C VAL A 4 -38.35 -9.75 27.65
N LEU A 5 -38.50 -8.94 26.59
CA LEU A 5 -37.86 -9.17 25.31
C LEU A 5 -36.39 -8.76 25.44
N VAL A 6 -35.48 -9.74 25.49
CA VAL A 6 -34.03 -9.48 25.48
C VAL A 6 -33.63 -9.22 24.03
N LEU A 7 -33.36 -7.96 23.71
CA LEU A 7 -32.79 -7.53 22.44
C LEU A 7 -31.31 -7.95 22.41
N VAL A 8 -30.97 -8.94 21.58
CA VAL A 8 -29.58 -9.37 21.36
C VAL A 8 -28.90 -8.30 20.49
N ALA A 9 -27.98 -7.55 21.08
CA ALA A 9 -27.08 -6.66 20.36
C ALA A 9 -26.05 -7.52 19.61
N VAL A 10 -26.11 -7.51 18.27
CA VAL A 10 -25.04 -8.03 17.42
C VAL A 10 -23.88 -7.04 17.50
N LEU A 11 -22.93 -7.30 18.39
CA LEU A 11 -21.61 -6.69 18.36
C LEU A 11 -20.87 -7.26 17.14
N LEU A 12 -20.98 -6.58 16.00
CA LEU A 12 -19.99 -6.68 14.93
C LEU A 12 -18.69 -6.11 15.51
N ALA A 13 -17.87 -6.98 16.05
CA ALA A 13 -16.46 -6.68 16.22
C ALA A 13 -15.88 -6.54 14.81
N ALA A 14 -15.87 -5.32 14.29
CA ALA A 14 -14.91 -4.92 13.27
C ALA A 14 -13.54 -4.91 13.98
N CYS A 15 -12.98 -6.11 14.18
CA CYS A 15 -11.56 -6.24 14.39
C CYS A 15 -10.95 -5.68 13.11
N GLY A 16 -10.26 -4.53 13.21
CA GLY A 16 -9.46 -4.01 12.11
C GLY A 16 -8.58 -5.14 11.62
N ASP A 17 -8.82 -5.59 10.39
CA ASP A 17 -7.99 -6.60 9.75
C ASP A 17 -6.63 -5.92 9.57
N SER A 18 -5.68 -6.25 10.45
CA SER A 18 -4.26 -6.00 10.18
C SER A 18 -3.97 -6.42 8.74
N GLY A 19 -3.24 -5.59 7.99
CA GLY A 19 -2.97 -5.76 6.56
C GLY A 19 -2.77 -7.22 6.14
N GLU A 20 -3.45 -7.65 5.08
CA GLU A 20 -3.24 -9.01 4.58
C GLU A 20 -1.81 -9.14 4.05
N PRO A 21 -1.09 -10.24 4.35
CA PRO A 21 0.25 -10.45 3.86
C PRO A 21 0.34 -10.29 2.35
N MET A 22 1.28 -9.45 1.91
CA MET A 22 1.63 -9.34 0.50
C MET A 22 2.36 -10.61 0.07
N LYS A 23 2.06 -11.07 -1.15
CA LYS A 23 2.86 -12.09 -1.84
C LYS A 23 3.69 -11.43 -2.94
N GLY A 24 4.73 -12.12 -3.39
CA GLY A 24 5.63 -11.64 -4.43
C GLY A 24 7.08 -11.53 -3.95
N ASP A 25 7.91 -10.94 -4.79
CA ASP A 25 9.36 -10.83 -4.62
C ASP A 25 9.87 -9.39 -4.76
N VAL A 26 9.00 -8.38 -4.54
CA VAL A 26 9.43 -6.98 -4.50
C VAL A 26 10.57 -6.80 -3.49
N VAL A 27 11.72 -6.38 -3.99
CA VAL A 27 12.84 -5.92 -3.18
C VAL A 27 12.79 -4.39 -3.14
N VAL A 28 12.67 -3.85 -1.94
CA VAL A 28 12.79 -2.41 -1.69
C VAL A 28 14.18 -2.14 -1.13
N THR A 29 14.86 -1.14 -1.69
CA THR A 29 16.07 -0.54 -1.13
C THR A 29 15.71 0.87 -0.68
N TYR A 30 16.08 1.22 0.54
CA TYR A 30 15.95 2.57 1.07
C TYR A 30 17.26 2.95 1.76
N GLY A 31 18.09 3.69 1.03
CA GLY A 31 19.48 3.95 1.39
C GLY A 31 20.29 2.68 1.55
N GLY A 32 20.93 2.51 2.71
CA GLY A 32 21.70 1.32 3.05
C GLY A 32 20.88 0.12 3.53
N SER A 33 19.54 0.19 3.50
CA SER A 33 18.66 -0.85 4.04
C SER A 33 17.81 -1.51 2.96
N SER A 34 17.36 -2.75 3.21
CA SER A 34 16.42 -3.47 2.35
C SER A 34 15.23 -3.97 3.18
N PRO A 35 14.28 -3.08 3.51
CA PRO A 35 13.13 -3.46 4.33
C PRO A 35 12.28 -4.50 3.61
N LYS A 36 11.79 -5.48 4.37
CA LYS A 36 10.85 -6.47 3.86
C LYS A 36 9.46 -5.86 3.80
N MET A 37 8.81 -5.95 2.64
CA MET A 37 7.43 -5.51 2.46
C MET A 37 6.52 -6.69 2.82
N ASP A 38 5.90 -6.65 4.01
CA ASP A 38 5.14 -7.77 4.57
C ASP A 38 3.65 -7.70 4.23
N VAL A 39 3.10 -6.51 4.05
CA VAL A 39 1.67 -6.27 3.85
C VAL A 39 1.42 -5.40 2.63
N GLY A 40 0.26 -5.55 2.00
CA GLY A 40 -0.09 -4.73 0.84
C GLY A 40 -1.53 -4.84 0.39
N THR A 41 -2.03 -3.73 -0.16
CA THR A 41 -3.38 -3.60 -0.67
C THR A 41 -3.43 -2.80 -1.98
N ALA A 42 -4.55 -2.91 -2.69
CA ALA A 42 -4.98 -2.01 -3.73
C ALA A 42 -6.37 -1.48 -3.39
N VAL A 43 -6.47 -0.17 -3.17
CA VAL A 43 -7.71 0.54 -2.88
C VAL A 43 -8.14 1.36 -4.10
N GLN A 44 -9.45 1.62 -4.22
CA GLN A 44 -9.92 2.47 -5.30
C GLN A 44 -9.47 3.91 -5.05
N ASP A 45 -9.01 4.57 -6.11
CA ASP A 45 -8.70 6.00 -6.05
C ASP A 45 -10.02 6.80 -5.94
N GLU A 46 -10.26 7.44 -4.79
CA GLU A 46 -11.48 8.21 -4.50
C GLU A 46 -11.64 9.42 -5.41
N GLU A 47 -10.54 10.09 -5.76
CA GLU A 47 -10.56 11.25 -6.65
C GLU A 47 -10.70 10.83 -8.11
N THR A 48 -10.15 9.66 -8.46
CA THR A 48 -10.16 9.13 -9.82
C THR A 48 -10.70 7.70 -9.87
N PRO A 49 -12.03 7.47 -9.96
CA PRO A 49 -12.64 6.13 -9.88
C PRO A 49 -12.14 5.06 -10.88
N GLY A 50 -11.52 5.49 -11.98
CA GLY A 50 -10.88 4.62 -12.98
C GLY A 50 -9.49 4.11 -12.58
N LYS A 51 -8.93 4.62 -11.48
CA LYS A 51 -7.62 4.26 -10.95
C LYS A 51 -7.74 3.52 -9.63
N MET A 52 -6.63 2.90 -9.26
CA MET A 52 -6.41 2.30 -7.96
C MET A 52 -5.06 2.76 -7.41
N LEU A 53 -5.01 2.94 -6.09
CA LEU A 53 -3.78 3.14 -5.36
C LEU A 53 -3.29 1.78 -4.89
N VAL A 54 -2.16 1.33 -5.45
CA VAL A 54 -1.46 0.14 -4.97
C VAL A 54 -0.45 0.58 -3.93
N GLN A 55 -0.45 -0.11 -2.80
CA GLN A 55 0.41 0.20 -1.67
C GLN A 55 0.89 -1.06 -0.97
N PHE A 56 2.14 -1.04 -0.54
CA PHE A 56 2.72 -2.09 0.29
C PHE A 56 3.76 -1.51 1.22
N GLY A 57 3.95 -2.14 2.37
CA GLY A 57 4.80 -1.63 3.42
C GLY A 57 5.32 -2.72 4.35
N THR A 58 6.15 -2.28 5.28
CA THR A 58 6.69 -3.15 6.35
C THR A 58 5.61 -3.62 7.32
N ASP A 59 4.57 -2.81 7.55
CA ASP A 59 3.43 -3.13 8.41
C ASP A 59 2.27 -2.15 8.12
N GLU A 60 1.12 -2.31 8.78
CA GLU A 60 0.04 -1.30 8.90
C GLU A 60 -0.52 -0.79 7.55
N VAL A 61 -0.55 -1.67 6.54
CA VAL A 61 -1.18 -1.41 5.23
C VAL A 61 -2.39 -2.31 5.07
N ASP A 62 -3.60 -1.76 5.19
CA ASP A 62 -4.87 -2.46 5.03
C ASP A 62 -5.83 -1.77 4.04
N CYS A 63 -7.06 -2.26 3.91
CA CYS A 63 -8.07 -1.71 3.00
C CYS A 63 -8.54 -0.30 3.36
N ASP A 64 -8.39 0.11 4.63
CA ASP A 64 -8.82 1.40 5.14
C ASP A 64 -7.64 2.39 5.19
N SER A 65 -6.42 1.88 5.10
CA SER A 65 -5.19 2.63 4.96
C SER A 65 -5.20 3.28 3.59
N TYR A 66 -5.21 4.61 3.56
CA TYR A 66 -5.16 5.35 2.31
C TYR A 66 -3.88 6.16 2.31
N LEU A 67 -2.85 5.73 1.54
CA LEU A 67 -1.53 6.36 1.69
C LEU A 67 -1.48 7.84 1.28
N ASP A 68 -2.46 8.30 0.51
CA ASP A 68 -2.63 9.71 0.16
C ASP A 68 -3.17 10.58 1.32
N VAL A 69 -3.77 9.96 2.35
CA VAL A 69 -4.32 10.64 3.54
C VAL A 69 -3.29 10.76 4.67
N PHE A 70 -2.08 10.21 4.52
CA PHE A 70 -1.01 10.27 5.53
C PHE A 70 -0.35 11.66 5.72
N LEU A 71 -0.97 12.71 5.20
CA LEU A 71 -0.73 14.07 5.67
C LEU A 71 -1.41 14.35 7.03
N ASP A 72 -2.25 13.44 7.53
CA ASP A 72 -2.66 13.40 8.94
C ASP A 72 -1.57 12.71 9.78
N PHE A 73 -1.12 13.40 10.84
CA PHE A 73 0.10 13.19 11.64
C PHE A 73 0.27 11.83 12.37
N ASN A 74 -0.52 10.81 12.06
CA ASN A 74 -0.47 9.49 12.70
C ASN A 74 -0.01 8.38 11.73
N LEU A 75 1.03 8.67 10.95
CA LEU A 75 1.71 7.65 10.14
C LEU A 75 2.34 6.57 11.05
N PRO A 76 2.10 5.27 10.80
CA PRO A 76 2.84 4.21 11.47
C PRO A 76 4.32 4.26 11.12
N GLU A 77 5.19 3.83 12.04
CA GLU A 77 6.61 3.67 11.72
C GLU A 77 6.78 2.55 10.68
N GLY A 78 7.59 2.79 9.65
CA GLY A 78 7.71 1.80 8.59
C GLY A 78 8.31 2.33 7.31
N THR A 79 8.45 1.45 6.34
CA THR A 79 8.77 1.82 4.95
C THR A 79 7.62 1.40 4.07
N PHE A 80 7.20 2.30 3.18
CA PHE A 80 6.03 2.12 2.34
C PHE A 80 6.38 2.49 0.91
N VAL A 81 5.75 1.82 -0.05
CA VAL A 81 5.81 2.17 -1.46
C VAL A 81 4.38 2.22 -1.98
N TYR A 82 4.08 3.24 -2.77
CA TYR A 82 2.76 3.40 -3.36
C TYR A 82 2.79 4.09 -4.72
N PHE A 83 1.78 3.79 -5.53
CA PHE A 83 1.58 4.36 -6.86
C PHE A 83 0.11 4.24 -7.30
N SER A 84 -0.34 5.20 -8.10
CA SER A 84 -1.68 5.20 -8.69
C SER A 84 -1.61 4.80 -10.17
N VAL A 85 -2.44 3.84 -10.56
CA VAL A 85 -2.49 3.27 -11.92
C VAL A 85 -3.93 2.91 -12.31
N ASP A 86 -4.16 2.72 -13.61
CA ASP A 86 -5.47 2.30 -14.11
C ASP A 86 -5.87 0.95 -13.53
N LYS A 87 -7.14 0.86 -13.12
CA LYS A 87 -7.78 -0.29 -12.51
C LYS A 87 -8.14 -1.36 -13.54
N MET A 88 -7.13 -1.81 -14.29
CA MET A 88 -7.28 -2.68 -15.45
C MET A 88 -6.11 -3.66 -15.55
N ALA A 89 -6.39 -4.92 -15.86
CA ALA A 89 -5.35 -5.88 -16.20
C ALA A 89 -4.74 -5.57 -17.57
N GLY A 90 -3.44 -5.78 -17.72
CA GLY A 90 -2.69 -5.40 -18.91
C GLY A 90 -2.23 -3.94 -18.92
N THR A 91 -2.52 -3.16 -17.87
CA THR A 91 -1.98 -1.81 -17.71
C THR A 91 -0.46 -1.87 -17.68
N TYR A 92 0.18 -1.11 -18.55
CA TYR A 92 1.62 -0.84 -18.54
C TYR A 92 1.80 0.67 -18.52
N ALA A 93 2.29 1.19 -17.41
CA ALA A 93 2.29 2.62 -17.15
C ALA A 93 3.65 3.11 -16.65
N SER A 94 4.03 4.28 -17.13
CA SER A 94 4.98 5.14 -16.45
C SER A 94 4.20 5.90 -15.37
N ALA A 95 4.37 5.49 -14.11
CA ALA A 95 3.61 6.02 -12.98
C ALA A 95 4.52 6.82 -12.04
N SER A 96 3.95 7.80 -11.34
CA SER A 96 4.62 8.36 -10.17
C SER A 96 4.62 7.30 -9.08
N VAL A 97 5.80 6.85 -8.68
CA VAL A 97 6.00 5.88 -7.61
C VAL A 97 6.69 6.61 -6.46
N SER A 98 6.08 6.52 -5.28
CA SER A 98 6.56 7.14 -4.06
C SER A 98 7.05 6.07 -3.10
N ALA A 99 8.19 6.32 -2.47
CA ALA A 99 8.67 5.57 -1.33
C ALA A 99 8.76 6.48 -0.11
N MET A 100 8.12 6.04 0.96
CA MET A 100 8.05 6.75 2.23
C MET A 100 8.79 5.96 3.30
N LYS A 101 9.54 6.65 4.16
CA LYS A 101 10.09 6.11 5.40
C LYS A 101 9.58 6.97 6.55
N ASN A 102 8.89 6.36 7.49
CA ASN A 102 8.46 7.02 8.71
C ASN A 102 9.14 6.40 9.93
N THR A 103 9.57 7.26 10.84
CA THR A 103 10.22 6.91 12.12
C THR A 103 9.68 7.84 13.20
N SER A 104 9.89 7.53 14.47
CA SER A 104 9.56 8.40 15.62
C SER A 104 10.14 9.81 15.55
N ARG A 105 11.10 10.09 14.66
CA ARG A 105 11.79 11.37 14.56
C ARG A 105 11.55 12.12 13.26
N SER A 106 11.17 11.42 12.20
CA SER A 106 11.09 12.01 10.87
C SER A 106 10.26 11.16 9.91
N THR A 107 9.63 11.85 8.97
CA THR A 107 8.97 11.28 7.80
C THR A 107 9.69 11.79 6.55
N SER A 108 10.14 10.89 5.69
CA SER A 108 10.74 11.23 4.40
C SER A 108 9.96 10.58 3.27
N ILE A 109 9.65 11.35 2.23
CA ILE A 109 8.92 10.89 1.05
C ILE A 109 9.78 11.22 -0.16
N ASN A 110 10.04 10.22 -0.98
CA ASN A 110 10.79 10.35 -2.22
C ASN A 110 9.95 9.79 -3.36
N SER A 111 9.68 10.62 -4.36
CA SER A 111 8.86 10.25 -5.50
C SER A 111 9.66 10.37 -6.79
N THR A 112 9.49 9.40 -7.67
CA THR A 112 10.06 9.43 -9.02
C THR A 112 9.13 8.75 -10.00
N THR A 113 9.46 8.84 -11.28
CA THR A 113 8.77 8.04 -12.28
C THR A 113 9.31 6.61 -12.27
N GLY A 114 8.40 5.65 -12.14
CA GLY A 114 8.67 4.22 -12.21
C GLY A 114 7.83 3.54 -13.29
N MET A 115 8.23 2.32 -13.63
CA MET A 115 7.49 1.45 -14.53
C MET A 115 6.63 0.49 -13.70
N VAL A 116 5.34 0.43 -14.02
CA VAL A 116 4.38 -0.47 -13.37
C VAL A 116 3.65 -1.28 -14.44
N THR A 117 3.56 -2.59 -14.22
CA THR A 117 2.72 -3.48 -15.03
C THR A 117 1.68 -4.14 -14.14
N ILE A 118 0.40 -4.06 -14.49
CA ILE A 118 -0.69 -4.77 -13.82
C ILE A 118 -1.05 -6.01 -14.63
N THR A 119 -0.90 -7.18 -14.01
CA THR A 119 -1.17 -8.48 -14.66
C THR A 119 -2.58 -8.96 -14.37
N ALA A 120 -3.07 -8.75 -13.14
CA ALA A 120 -4.44 -9.08 -12.76
C ALA A 120 -5.00 -8.05 -11.78
N VAL A 121 -6.33 -7.91 -11.80
CA VAL A 121 -7.09 -7.10 -10.84
C VAL A 121 -8.18 -7.91 -10.13
N GLU A 122 -8.26 -9.22 -10.34
CA GLU A 122 -9.23 -10.11 -9.70
C GLU A 122 -8.61 -11.52 -9.60
N PRO A 123 -8.69 -12.23 -8.46
CA PRO A 123 -9.27 -11.81 -7.17
C PRO A 123 -8.36 -10.89 -6.35
N ARG A 124 -7.12 -10.70 -6.80
CA ARG A 124 -6.09 -9.87 -6.18
C ARG A 124 -5.45 -8.99 -7.24
N VAL A 125 -4.85 -7.90 -6.81
CA VAL A 125 -4.09 -7.04 -7.71
C VAL A 125 -2.66 -7.55 -7.76
N THR A 126 -2.24 -8.00 -8.94
CA THR A 126 -0.89 -8.54 -9.16
C THR A 126 -0.19 -7.78 -10.27
N GLY A 127 1.13 -7.65 -10.16
CA GLY A 127 1.89 -6.88 -11.12
C GLY A 127 3.37 -6.86 -10.84
N THR A 128 4.07 -6.00 -11.56
CA THR A 128 5.47 -5.69 -11.32
C THR A 128 5.66 -4.20 -11.18
N VAL A 129 6.65 -3.83 -10.39
CA VAL A 129 7.10 -2.45 -10.22
C VAL A 129 8.60 -2.39 -10.42
N THR A 130 9.07 -1.32 -11.05
CA THR A 130 10.49 -0.99 -11.12
C THR A 130 10.64 0.53 -11.07
N PHE A 131 11.26 1.03 -10.01
CA PHE A 131 11.69 2.42 -9.95
C PHE A 131 13.03 2.51 -9.24
N THR A 132 13.77 3.58 -9.52
CA THR A 132 14.98 3.94 -8.78
C THR A 132 15.10 5.45 -8.73
N THR A 133 15.45 5.97 -7.56
CA THR A 133 15.80 7.36 -7.33
C THR A 133 16.99 7.42 -6.37
N THR A 134 17.51 8.62 -6.14
CA THR A 134 18.58 8.87 -5.18
C THR A 134 18.25 10.13 -4.41
N ASP A 135 18.40 10.04 -3.11
CA ASP A 135 18.26 11.14 -2.16
C ASP A 135 19.65 11.46 -1.59
N GLU A 136 19.98 12.74 -1.42
CA GLU A 136 21.32 13.17 -1.00
C GLU A 136 21.66 12.75 0.43
N GLU A 137 20.65 12.57 1.29
CA GLU A 137 20.82 12.22 2.70
C GLU A 137 20.83 10.72 2.91
N VAL A 138 19.93 9.98 2.25
CA VAL A 138 19.79 8.53 2.47
C VAL A 138 20.44 7.66 1.40
N GLY A 139 20.68 8.18 0.20
CA GLY A 139 21.27 7.45 -0.93
C GLY A 139 20.22 6.81 -1.86
N VAL A 140 20.51 5.62 -2.38
CA VAL A 140 19.66 4.95 -3.38
C VAL A 140 18.33 4.51 -2.77
N ILE A 141 17.24 4.79 -3.46
CA ILE A 141 15.91 4.30 -3.12
C ILE A 141 15.33 3.60 -4.35
N SER A 142 14.90 2.35 -4.23
CA SER A 142 14.34 1.58 -5.34
C SER A 142 13.31 0.57 -4.87
N ALA A 143 12.38 0.21 -5.74
CA ALA A 143 11.60 -1.02 -5.60
C ALA A 143 11.63 -1.77 -6.93
N THR A 144 11.90 -3.07 -6.89
CA THR A 144 11.92 -3.92 -8.09
C THR A 144 11.40 -5.31 -7.75
N GLY A 145 10.45 -5.80 -8.54
CA GLY A 145 9.94 -7.16 -8.44
C GLY A 145 8.45 -7.25 -8.71
N SER A 146 7.90 -8.42 -8.42
CA SER A 146 6.48 -8.75 -8.52
C SER A 146 5.77 -8.57 -7.18
N PHE A 147 4.56 -8.05 -7.23
CA PHE A 147 3.67 -7.91 -6.08
C PHE A 147 2.35 -8.64 -6.33
N ASP A 148 1.74 -9.07 -5.24
CA ASP A 148 0.40 -9.66 -5.18
C ASP A 148 -0.28 -9.21 -3.87
N VAL A 149 -1.17 -8.23 -4.01
CA VAL A 149 -1.79 -7.50 -2.91
C VAL A 149 -3.31 -7.69 -2.86
N LYS A 150 -3.89 -7.50 -1.68
CA LYS A 150 -5.34 -7.61 -1.47
C LYS A 150 -6.06 -6.56 -2.33
N ARG A 151 -7.19 -6.94 -2.95
CA ARG A 151 -8.09 -5.99 -3.62
C ARG A 151 -9.15 -5.53 -2.63
N CYS A 152 -9.37 -4.22 -2.53
CA CYS A 152 -10.33 -3.63 -1.57
C CYS A 152 -11.41 -2.75 -2.23
N PHE A 153 -11.75 -3.02 -3.49
CA PHE A 153 -12.81 -2.35 -4.25
C PHE A 153 -13.56 -3.36 -5.13
#